data_AF-A0A820HIY3-F1
#
_entry.id   AF-A0A820HIY3-F1
#
_cell.length_a   1.000
_cell.length_b   1.000
_cell.length_c   1.000
_cell.angle_alpha   90.00
_cell.angle_beta   90.00
_cell.angle_gamma   90.00
#
_symmetry.space_group_name_H-M   'P 1'
#
loop_
_entity.id
_entity.type
_entity.pdbx_description
1 polymer ?
#
loop_
_entity_poly.entity_id
_entity_poly.type
_entity_poly.pdbx_seq_one_letter_code
_entity_poly.pdbx_strand_id
1 'polypeptide(L)' 'MNNLFQHLGVTHLYSTVYHPQTNGQIERFNATMDGKIAVLCNERRTNWDE' A
#
# COMPACT_ATOMS: atom_id res chain seq x y z
N MET A 1 -12.94 -1.00 -14.28
CA MET A 1 -11.76 -0.22 -13.82
C MET A 1 -11.18 0.66 -14.92
N ASN A 2 -11.06 0.19 -16.17
CA ASN A 2 -10.50 1.00 -17.28
C ASN A 2 -11.25 2.33 -17.54
N ASN A 3 -12.57 2.36 -17.33
CA ASN A 3 -13.36 3.58 -17.56
C ASN A 3 -12.99 4.74 -16.61
N LEU A 4 -12.65 4.46 -15.35
CA LEU A 4 -12.25 5.50 -14.39
C LEU A 4 -10.87 6.09 -14.75
N PHE A 5 -9.89 5.24 -15.01
CA PHE A 5 -8.53 5.69 -15.35
C PHE A 5 -8.51 6.45 -16.68
N GLN A 6 -9.30 6.03 -17.66
CA GLN A 6 -9.49 6.78 -18.92
C GLN A 6 -10.12 8.15 -18.70
N HIS A 7 -11.16 8.23 -17.86
CA HIS A 7 -11.81 9.51 -17.56
C HIS A 7 -10.88 10.48 -16.83
N LEU A 8 -9.99 9.97 -15.98
CA LEU A 8 -8.99 10.76 -15.24
C LEU A 8 -7.69 11.00 -16.03
N GLY A 9 -7.54 10.42 -17.22
CA GLY A 9 -6.30 10.52 -18.02
C GLY A 9 -5.08 9.85 -17.37
N VAL A 10 -5.30 8.86 -16.51
CA VAL A 10 -4.23 8.16 -15.77
C VAL A 10 -3.89 6.83 -16.45
N THR A 11 -2.60 6.55 -16.59
CA THR A 11 -2.10 5.24 -17.03
C THR A 11 -1.86 4.34 -15.82
N HIS A 12 -2.57 3.21 -15.77
CA HIS A 12 -2.36 2.21 -14.73
C HIS A 12 -1.21 1.27 -15.11
N LEU A 13 -0.14 1.27 -14.29
CA LEU A 13 1.04 0.43 -14.49
C LEU A 13 1.03 -0.77 -13.54
N TYR A 14 1.52 -1.90 -14.01
CA TYR A 14 1.60 -3.16 -13.24
C TYR A 14 3.04 -3.61 -13.12
N SER A 15 3.40 -4.17 -11.97
CA SER A 15 4.64 -4.96 -11.83
C SER A 15 4.42 -6.38 -12.35
N THR A 16 5.52 -7.09 -12.59
CA THR A 16 5.45 -8.54 -12.83
C THR A 16 5.04 -9.27 -11.56
N VAL A 17 4.42 -10.44 -11.73
CA VAL A 17 3.99 -11.28 -10.62
C VAL A 17 5.21 -11.73 -9.80
N TYR A 18 5.08 -11.76 -8.47
CA TYR A 18 6.13 -12.13 -7.53
C TYR A 18 7.43 -11.31 -7.64
N HIS A 19 7.36 -10.08 -8.16
CA HIS A 19 8.51 -9.18 -8.23
C HIS A 19 8.33 -7.92 -7.36
N PRO A 20 8.36 -8.10 -6.01
CA PRO A 20 8.17 -7.01 -5.06
C PRO A 20 9.15 -5.84 -5.29
N GLN A 21 10.39 -6.16 -5.67
CA GLN A 21 11.46 -5.19 -5.87
C GLN A 21 11.14 -4.11 -6.91
N THR A 22 10.24 -4.38 -7.87
CA THR A 22 9.80 -3.36 -8.86
C THR A 22 9.17 -2.15 -8.19
N ASN A 23 8.51 -2.32 -7.05
CA ASN A 23 7.84 -1.25 -6.33
C ASN A 23 8.43 -1.02 -4.93
N GLY A 24 9.75 -1.21 -4.78
CA GLY A 24 10.43 -1.19 -3.48
C GLY A 24 10.28 0.12 -2.67
N GLN A 25 9.93 1.25 -3.31
CA GLN A 25 9.61 2.48 -2.59
C GLN A 25 8.33 2.34 -1.76
N ILE A 26 7.26 1.83 -2.37
CA ILE A 26 6.00 1.57 -1.69
C ILE A 26 6.16 0.48 -0.65
N GLU A 27 6.95 -0.55 -0.92
CA GLU A 27 7.19 -1.62 0.05
C GLU A 27 7.90 -1.14 1.31
N ARG A 28 8.95 -0.31 1.18
CA ARG A 28 9.62 0.30 2.33
C ARG A 28 8.69 1.23 3.11
N PHE A 29 7.84 1.97 2.39
CA PHE A 29 6.86 2.84 3.01
C PHE A 29 5.83 2.04 3.81
N ASN A 30 5.27 0.97 3.22
CA ASN A 30 4.32 0.09 3.90
C ASN A 30 4.95 -0.53 5.16
N ALA A 31 6.18 -1.06 5.08
CA ALA A 31 6.88 -1.59 6.25
C ALA A 31 7.05 -0.55 7.38
N THR A 32 7.33 0.70 7.01
CA THR A 32 7.44 1.79 7.98
C THR A 32 6.08 2.14 8.60
N MET A 33 5.03 2.16 7.77
CA MET A 33 3.66 2.43 8.22
C MET A 33 3.17 1.34 9.17
N ASP A 34 3.33 0.07 8.81
CA ASP A 34 2.94 -1.07 9.62
C ASP A 34 3.61 -1.02 11.00
N GLY A 35 4.91 -0.68 11.04
CA GLY A 35 5.62 -0.49 12.30
C GLY A 35 5.03 0.61 13.18
N LYS A 36 4.63 1.74 12.58
CA LYS A 36 3.99 2.85 13.31
C LYS A 36 2.61 2.47 13.81
N ILE A 37 1.80 1.85 12.95
CA ILE A 37 0.46 1.38 13.31
C ILE A 37 0.56 0.38 14.46
N ALA A 38 1.49 -0.56 14.41
CA ALA A 38 1.68 -1.56 15.46
C ALA A 38 2.02 -0.95 16.83
N VAL A 39 2.67 0.22 16.87
CA VAL A 39 2.97 0.96 18.11
C VAL A 39 1.76 1.72 18.63
N LEU A 40 0.93 2.26 17.73
CA LEU A 40 -0.24 3.07 18.09
C LEU A 40 -1.48 2.22 18.43
N CYS A 41 -1.56 1.00 17.89
CA CYS A 41 -2.60 0.06 18.22
C CYS A 41 -2.62 -0.31 19.71
N ASN A 42 -3.80 -0.66 20.20
CA ASN A 42 -3.99 -1.31 21.48
C ASN A 42 -3.21 -2.62 21.56
N GLU A 43 -3.03 -3.15 22.78
CA GLU A 43 -2.26 -4.38 23.02
C GLU A 43 -2.77 -5.59 22.22
N ARG A 44 -4.08 -5.61 21.90
CA ARG A 44 -4.72 -6.69 21.13
C ARG A 44 -4.61 -6.48 19.61
N ARG A 45 -4.09 -5.34 19.16
CA ARG A 45 -3.90 -4.94 17.76
C ARG A 45 -5.19 -4.95 16.93
N THR A 46 -6.30 -4.50 17.50
CA THR A 46 -7.62 -4.54 16.84
C THR A 46 -8.17 -3.18 16.42
N ASN A 47 -7.47 -2.08 16.69
CA ASN A 47 -7.97 -0.72 16.50
C ASN A 47 -7.02 0.16 15.69
N TRP A 48 -6.48 -0.40 14.61
CA TRP A 48 -5.56 0.34 13.75
C TRP A 48 -6.22 1.50 12.99
N ASP A 49 -7.54 1.51 12.93
CA ASP A 49 -8.41 2.45 12.24
C ASP A 49 -9.08 3.51 13.15
N GLU A 50 -8.90 3.40 14.46
CA GLU A 50 -9.33 4.39 15.47
C GLU A 50 -8.34 5.56 15.57
#